data_AF-A0A314YNW8-F1
#
_entry.id   AF-A0A314YNW8-F1
#
_cell.length_a   1.000
_cell.length_b   1.000
_cell.length_c   1.000
_cell.angle_alpha   90.00
_cell.angle_beta   90.00
_cell.angle_gamma   90.00
#
_symmetry.space_group_name_H-M   'P 1'
#
loop_
_entity.id
_entity.type
_entity.pdbx_description
1 polymer ?
#
loop_
_entity_poly.entity_id
_entity_poly.type
_entity_poly.pdbx_seq_one_letter_code
_entity_poly.pdbx_strand_id
1 'polypeptide(L)'
;MASLSSAISNPGHILSPNALAHDVKPKKICYSQCHAFFLPPHRSPICRMGFVSGLERKKTLKSRIFASVTVDTPVNTSPEKVQLPKGDTWSVHKFGGTCMGSSERIKNVAKIVLSDDSERKFIVVSAMSKVTDMMYDLIYKAQSRDDSYLSALDAVLEKHRSTAFDLLDGDELGSFLAQLNHDVSNLKAMLRAIYIAGHATESFTDFVVGHGELWSAQMLSCVVRKNGVDCNWMDTREVLVVNPTSSNQVDPDFKESEERLEKWYSKNPSKTIVATGFIASTPQNIPTTLKRDGSDFSAAIMGALFKARQVTIWTDVDGVYSADPRKVSEAVILKTLSYQEAWEMSYFGANVLHPRTIIPVMRYDIPIIIRNVFNLAVPGTKICRSTEDEDGQGLESFVKGFATIDNLALVNVEG
;
A
#
# COMPACT_ATOMS: atom_id res chain seq x y z
N MET A 1 -46.69 2.69 -36.41
CA MET A 1 -47.65 1.61 -36.74
C MET A 1 -46.98 0.31 -36.37
N ALA A 2 -47.29 -0.22 -35.19
CA ALA A 2 -48.21 -1.35 -34.98
C ALA A 2 -47.53 -2.68 -35.40
N SER A 3 -46.83 -3.35 -34.48
CA SER A 3 -47.36 -4.33 -33.51
C SER A 3 -47.71 -5.66 -34.16
N LEU A 4 -47.07 -6.75 -33.73
CA LEU A 4 -47.71 -8.06 -33.66
C LEU A 4 -47.08 -8.90 -32.53
N SER A 5 -47.96 -9.31 -31.64
CA SER A 5 -47.78 -10.08 -30.41
C SER A 5 -48.11 -11.56 -30.63
N SER A 6 -47.44 -12.45 -29.90
CA SER A 6 -47.95 -13.73 -29.39
C SER A 6 -46.87 -14.30 -28.43
N ALA A 7 -47.01 -14.42 -27.10
CA ALA A 7 -47.96 -15.20 -26.29
C ALA A 7 -48.00 -16.67 -26.73
N ILE A 8 -47.87 -17.75 -25.94
CA ILE A 8 -47.75 -18.09 -24.51
C ILE A 8 -47.29 -19.57 -24.51
N SER A 9 -46.46 -20.03 -23.57
CA SER A 9 -46.71 -21.28 -22.81
C SER A 9 -45.58 -21.60 -21.84
N ASN A 10 -45.91 -21.54 -20.55
CA ASN A 10 -45.20 -22.14 -19.43
C ASN A 10 -46.03 -23.38 -19.01
N PRO A 11 -45.39 -24.46 -18.54
CA PRO A 11 -45.65 -24.90 -17.16
C PRO A 11 -44.31 -25.35 -16.52
N GLY A 12 -43.99 -25.07 -15.25
CA GLY A 12 -44.79 -25.31 -14.06
C GLY A 12 -43.91 -26.17 -13.13
N HIS A 13 -43.34 -25.57 -12.09
CA HIS A 13 -42.73 -26.32 -10.99
C HIS A 13 -43.30 -25.82 -9.65
N ILE A 14 -44.08 -26.71 -9.05
CA ILE A 14 -44.64 -26.65 -7.71
C ILE A 14 -43.55 -27.09 -6.74
N LEU A 15 -43.27 -26.29 -5.71
CA LEU A 15 -42.60 -26.75 -4.49
C LEU A 15 -43.41 -26.26 -3.29
N SER A 16 -43.99 -27.22 -2.56
CA SER A 16 -44.64 -27.02 -1.28
C SER A 16 -43.60 -26.93 -0.15
N PRO A 17 -43.90 -26.21 0.95
CA PRO A 17 -42.99 -26.02 2.07
C PRO A 17 -43.15 -27.16 3.08
N ASN A 18 -42.03 -27.72 3.57
CA ASN A 18 -42.04 -28.51 4.79
C ASN A 18 -40.96 -28.01 5.75
N ALA A 19 -41.43 -27.76 6.97
CA ALA A 19 -40.73 -27.26 8.12
C ALA A 19 -39.65 -28.23 8.62
N LEU A 20 -38.57 -27.69 9.17
CA LEU A 20 -37.88 -28.25 10.34
C LEU A 20 -37.23 -27.08 11.10
N ALA A 21 -37.77 -26.84 12.29
CA ALA A 21 -37.28 -25.86 13.25
C ALA A 21 -35.97 -26.37 13.87
N HIS A 22 -34.92 -25.53 13.83
CA HIS A 22 -33.76 -25.70 14.70
C HIS A 22 -33.66 -24.50 15.64
N ASP A 23 -33.75 -24.86 16.92
CA ASP A 23 -33.66 -24.08 18.14
C ASP A 23 -32.35 -23.26 18.19
N VAL A 24 -32.44 -21.93 18.13
CA VAL A 24 -31.31 -21.02 18.33
C VAL A 24 -31.52 -20.23 19.61
N LYS A 25 -30.82 -20.62 20.68
CA LYS A 25 -30.72 -19.85 21.93
C LYS A 25 -29.99 -18.52 21.65
N PRO A 26 -30.46 -17.37 22.18
CA PRO A 26 -29.80 -16.09 21.97
C PRO A 26 -28.50 -16.02 22.79
N LYS A 27 -27.36 -15.90 22.10
CA LYS A 27 -26.09 -15.51 22.72
C LYS A 27 -26.14 -14.02 23.04
N LYS A 28 -25.95 -13.70 24.33
CA LYS A 28 -25.79 -12.35 24.86
C LYS A 28 -24.68 -11.61 24.08
N ILE A 29 -25.04 -10.49 23.47
CA ILE A 29 -24.11 -9.50 22.93
C ILE A 29 -23.49 -8.76 24.11
N CYS A 30 -22.19 -8.91 24.30
CA CYS A 30 -21.42 -8.18 25.31
C CYS A 30 -20.82 -6.94 24.63
N TYR A 31 -21.26 -5.75 25.05
CA TYR A 31 -20.62 -4.49 24.69
C TYR A 31 -19.27 -4.39 25.40
N SER A 32 -18.15 -4.47 24.68
CA SER A 32 -16.86 -4.09 25.23
C SER A 32 -16.66 -2.59 25.05
N GLN A 33 -16.86 -1.84 26.14
CA GLN A 33 -16.42 -0.45 26.26
C GLN A 33 -14.88 -0.41 26.22
N CYS A 34 -14.31 0.30 25.25
CA CYS A 34 -12.89 0.65 25.24
C CYS A 34 -12.64 1.75 26.27
N HIS A 35 -12.06 1.40 27.42
CA HIS A 35 -11.53 2.38 28.36
C HIS A 35 -10.18 2.92 27.87
N ALA A 36 -10.12 4.24 27.73
CA ALA A 36 -8.91 5.01 27.52
C ALA A 36 -8.00 4.89 28.76
N PHE A 37 -6.76 4.44 28.56
CA PHE A 37 -5.71 4.54 29.58
C PHE A 37 -4.91 5.83 29.36
N PHE A 38 -5.16 6.81 30.25
CA PHE A 38 -4.26 7.92 30.51
C PHE A 38 -3.10 7.42 31.40
N LEU A 39 -1.85 7.77 31.06
CA LEU A 39 -0.68 7.64 31.93
C LEU A 39 -0.12 9.03 32.28
N PRO A 40 0.14 9.35 33.56
CA PRO A 40 0.81 10.59 33.97
C PRO A 40 2.34 10.43 34.10
N PRO A 41 3.11 11.54 34.20
CA PRO A 41 4.58 11.53 34.12
C PRO A 41 5.27 11.49 35.49
N HIS A 42 6.45 10.85 35.57
CA HIS A 42 7.40 10.98 36.68
C HIS A 42 8.84 11.02 36.11
N ARG A 43 9.54 12.17 36.14
CA ARG A 43 10.39 12.74 37.22
C ARG A 43 11.49 11.81 37.77
N SER A 44 12.72 12.21 37.48
CA SER A 44 14.03 11.78 38.01
C SER A 44 14.24 12.05 39.50
N PRO A 45 15.24 11.40 40.12
CA PRO A 45 16.19 12.15 40.95
C PRO A 45 17.67 11.71 40.83
N ILE A 46 18.52 12.60 41.35
CA ILE A 46 20.00 12.64 41.37
C ILE A 46 20.54 12.22 42.77
N CYS A 47 21.78 11.69 42.78
CA CYS A 47 22.79 11.60 43.87
C CYS A 47 22.56 10.73 45.12
N ARG A 48 23.57 9.88 45.43
CA ARG A 48 24.50 10.11 46.56
C ARG A 48 25.74 9.21 46.54
N MET A 49 26.85 9.82 46.96
CA MET A 49 28.20 9.31 47.19
C MET A 49 28.29 8.38 48.42
N GLY A 50 29.24 7.44 48.43
CA GLY A 50 29.65 6.67 49.62
C GLY A 50 31.01 5.98 49.40
N PHE A 51 31.91 6.07 50.39
CA PHE A 51 33.37 5.99 50.29
C PHE A 51 33.93 4.84 51.17
N VAL A 52 35.15 4.37 50.87
CA VAL A 52 36.14 3.67 51.74
C VAL A 52 35.78 2.21 52.13
N SER A 53 36.65 1.18 52.26
CA SER A 53 38.10 0.89 52.43
C SER A 53 38.32 -0.56 51.91
N GLY A 54 39.48 -1.17 51.64
CA GLY A 54 40.90 -0.95 51.95
C GLY A 54 41.50 -2.31 52.32
N LEU A 55 42.63 -2.75 51.74
CA LEU A 55 43.71 -3.49 52.43
C LEU A 55 44.92 -3.75 51.50
N GLU A 56 46.11 -3.54 52.05
CA GLU A 56 47.43 -3.65 51.44
C GLU A 56 47.97 -5.10 51.36
N ARG A 57 48.91 -5.36 50.44
CA ARG A 57 50.27 -5.87 50.80
C ARG A 57 51.28 -5.90 49.63
N LYS A 58 52.47 -5.38 49.94
CA LYS A 58 53.80 -5.41 49.28
C LYS A 58 54.30 -6.88 49.03
N LYS A 59 55.28 -7.27 48.19
CA LYS A 59 56.48 -6.65 47.58
C LYS A 59 57.18 -7.64 46.60
N THR A 60 57.87 -7.12 45.57
CA THR A 60 59.12 -7.59 44.89
C THR A 60 59.24 -8.97 44.21
N LEU A 61 59.59 -9.00 42.90
CA LEU A 61 60.91 -9.48 42.37
C LEU A 61 61.11 -9.10 40.88
N LYS A 62 62.39 -9.01 40.46
CA LYS A 62 62.93 -8.45 39.21
C LYS A 62 62.80 -9.35 37.97
N SER A 63 62.60 -8.66 36.84
CA SER A 63 63.06 -8.87 35.44
C SER A 63 63.23 -10.28 34.87
N ARG A 64 62.54 -10.54 33.74
CA ARG A 64 63.13 -11.17 32.55
C ARG A 64 62.34 -10.73 31.30
N ILE A 65 63.07 -10.19 30.33
CA ILE A 65 62.59 -9.79 29.01
C ILE A 65 62.26 -11.06 28.22
N PHE A 66 61.04 -11.15 27.71
CA PHE A 66 60.66 -12.06 26.63
C PHE A 66 59.86 -11.29 25.60
N ALA A 67 60.30 -11.36 24.35
CA ALA A 67 59.68 -10.76 23.20
C ALA A 67 58.25 -11.31 23.00
N SER A 68 57.25 -10.43 23.00
CA SER A 68 55.92 -10.78 22.53
C SER A 68 55.73 -10.26 21.11
N VAL A 69 55.57 -11.20 20.19
CA VAL A 69 55.04 -10.99 18.84
C VAL A 69 53.79 -10.11 18.94
N THR A 70 53.82 -8.92 18.32
CA THR A 70 52.61 -8.13 18.08
C THR A 70 51.79 -8.88 17.03
N VAL A 71 50.81 -9.65 17.49
CA VAL A 71 49.70 -10.06 16.63
C VAL A 71 48.88 -8.79 16.43
N ASP A 72 49.06 -8.15 15.28
CA ASP A 72 48.13 -7.14 14.80
C ASP A 72 46.76 -7.79 14.75
N THR A 73 45.97 -7.50 15.77
CA THR A 73 44.56 -7.87 15.79
C THR A 73 43.91 -6.98 14.76
N PRO A 74 43.31 -7.50 13.69
CA PRO A 74 42.57 -6.66 12.77
C PRO A 74 41.48 -6.00 13.61
N VAL A 75 41.51 -4.67 13.67
CA VAL A 75 40.39 -3.88 14.16
C VAL A 75 39.21 -4.35 13.34
N ASN A 76 38.32 -5.13 13.96
CA ASN A 76 37.00 -5.41 13.46
C ASN A 76 36.30 -4.05 13.37
N THR A 77 36.45 -3.38 12.23
CA THR A 77 35.50 -2.39 11.78
C THR A 77 34.22 -3.16 11.56
N SER A 78 33.39 -3.22 12.61
CA SER A 78 31.97 -3.53 12.45
C SER A 78 31.48 -2.68 11.29
N PRO A 79 30.85 -3.26 10.25
CA PRO A 79 30.36 -2.47 9.13
C PRO A 79 29.46 -1.37 9.70
N GLU A 80 29.75 -0.11 9.36
CA GLU A 80 28.89 1.01 9.73
C GLU A 80 27.46 0.64 9.33
N LYS A 81 26.61 0.38 10.33
CA LYS A 81 25.20 0.05 10.06
C LYS A 81 24.58 1.29 9.45
N VAL A 82 24.33 1.26 8.15
CA VAL A 82 23.57 2.30 7.46
C VAL A 82 22.18 2.34 8.10
N GLN A 83 21.94 3.37 8.91
CA GLN A 83 20.64 3.57 9.55
C GLN A 83 19.66 4.18 8.54
N LEU A 84 18.42 3.74 8.61
CA LEU A 84 17.34 4.33 7.84
C LEU A 84 17.01 5.73 8.40
N PRO A 85 17.14 6.80 7.62
CA PRO A 85 16.64 8.11 8.02
C PRO A 85 15.11 8.05 8.15
N LYS A 86 14.55 8.60 9.21
CA LYS A 86 13.10 8.76 9.42
C LYS A 86 12.79 10.25 9.60
N GLY A 87 11.56 10.66 9.34
CA GLY A 87 11.10 12.04 9.51
C GLY A 87 10.91 12.79 8.19
N ASP A 88 10.95 14.12 8.31
CA ASP A 88 10.47 15.06 7.28
C ASP A 88 11.31 15.12 5.98
N THR A 89 12.38 14.34 5.90
CA THR A 89 13.19 14.21 4.67
C THR A 89 12.54 13.31 3.62
N TRP A 90 11.60 12.44 4.03
CA TRP A 90 10.86 11.55 3.12
C TRP A 90 9.56 12.18 2.66
N SER A 91 9.34 12.16 1.34
CA SER A 91 8.03 12.33 0.71
C SER A 91 7.56 11.00 0.13
N VAL A 92 6.35 10.58 0.49
CA VAL A 92 5.73 9.39 -0.11
C VAL A 92 4.82 9.81 -1.26
N HIS A 93 4.90 9.13 -2.39
CA HIS A 93 4.00 9.33 -3.53
C HIS A 93 3.38 8.01 -3.94
N LYS A 94 2.08 7.98 -4.15
CA LYS A 94 1.35 6.83 -4.70
C LYS A 94 0.83 7.16 -6.08
N PHE A 95 1.12 6.34 -7.08
CA PHE A 95 0.55 6.45 -8.42
C PHE A 95 -0.40 5.29 -8.71
N GLY A 96 -1.68 5.59 -8.96
CA GLY A 96 -2.69 4.57 -9.26
C GLY A 96 -2.54 3.93 -10.64
N GLY A 97 -3.31 2.88 -10.92
CA GLY A 97 -3.19 2.14 -12.18
C GLY A 97 -3.51 2.99 -13.42
N THR A 98 -4.41 3.97 -13.29
CA THR A 98 -4.65 4.96 -14.35
C THR A 98 -3.42 5.82 -14.62
N CYS A 99 -2.62 6.15 -13.62
CA CYS A 99 -1.35 6.87 -13.76
C CYS A 99 -0.25 6.01 -14.39
N MET A 100 -0.38 4.68 -14.33
CA MET A 100 0.61 3.71 -14.84
C MET A 100 0.16 3.01 -16.13
N GLY A 101 -0.92 3.48 -16.77
CA GLY A 101 -1.64 2.71 -17.80
C GLY A 101 -0.95 2.54 -19.15
N SER A 102 0.10 3.31 -19.45
CA SER A 102 0.85 3.25 -20.72
C SER A 102 2.29 3.72 -20.54
N SER A 103 3.15 3.46 -21.54
CA SER A 103 4.54 3.93 -21.57
C SER A 103 4.65 5.46 -21.44
N GLU A 104 3.77 6.22 -22.11
CA GLU A 104 3.70 7.67 -21.98
C GLU A 104 3.34 8.11 -20.54
N ARG A 105 2.37 7.46 -19.91
CA ARG A 105 1.97 7.78 -18.54
C ARG A 105 3.06 7.46 -17.54
N ILE A 106 3.77 6.35 -17.70
CA ILE A 106 4.94 6.00 -16.89
C ILE A 106 6.06 7.05 -17.07
N LYS A 107 6.31 7.52 -18.30
CA LYS A 107 7.25 8.64 -18.55
C LYS A 107 6.82 9.91 -17.81
N ASN A 108 5.52 10.22 -17.77
CA ASN A 108 5.01 11.39 -17.04
C ASN A 108 5.15 11.23 -15.52
N VAL A 109 4.88 10.05 -14.98
CA VAL A 109 5.14 9.72 -13.56
C VAL A 109 6.62 9.89 -13.24
N ALA A 110 7.52 9.38 -14.08
CA ALA A 110 8.96 9.57 -13.90
C ALA A 110 9.33 11.05 -13.86
N LYS A 111 8.80 11.89 -14.76
CA LYS A 111 9.02 13.35 -14.73
C LYS A 111 8.59 13.97 -13.40
N ILE A 112 7.44 13.58 -12.86
CA ILE A 112 6.96 14.07 -11.55
C ILE A 112 7.96 13.71 -10.46
N VAL A 113 8.39 12.44 -10.41
CA VAL A 113 9.39 11.97 -9.44
C VAL A 113 10.71 12.72 -9.56
N LEU A 114 11.17 12.99 -10.79
CA LEU A 114 12.41 13.74 -11.05
C LEU A 114 12.29 15.23 -10.67
N SER A 115 11.12 15.82 -10.85
CA SER A 115 10.86 17.24 -10.55
C SER A 115 10.61 17.54 -9.07
N ASP A 116 10.28 16.52 -8.28
CA ASP A 116 10.09 16.67 -6.84
C ASP A 116 11.41 17.07 -6.15
N ASP A 117 11.38 18.05 -5.26
CA ASP A 117 12.58 18.61 -4.62
C ASP A 117 12.90 17.98 -3.25
N SER A 118 12.10 17.00 -2.82
CA SER A 118 12.32 16.31 -1.54
C SER A 118 13.66 15.57 -1.55
N GLU A 119 14.37 15.61 -0.41
CA GLU A 119 15.66 14.93 -0.24
C GLU A 119 15.54 13.43 -0.49
N ARG A 120 14.44 12.82 -0.01
CA ARG A 120 14.15 11.40 -0.15
C ARG A 120 12.73 11.17 -0.59
N LYS A 121 12.55 10.17 -1.44
CA LYS A 121 11.28 9.88 -2.10
C LYS A 121 11.00 8.39 -2.02
N PHE A 122 9.80 8.05 -1.55
CA PHE A 122 9.29 6.69 -1.57
C PHE A 122 8.06 6.64 -2.49
N ILE A 123 8.18 5.93 -3.60
CA ILE A 123 7.22 5.93 -4.69
C ILE A 123 6.49 4.59 -4.69
N VAL A 124 5.24 4.56 -4.26
CA VAL A 124 4.37 3.41 -4.40
C VAL A 124 3.68 3.47 -5.76
N VAL A 125 3.73 2.39 -6.52
CA VAL A 125 2.96 2.26 -7.76
C VAL A 125 1.89 1.19 -7.63
N SER A 126 0.79 1.35 -8.36
CA SER A 126 -0.14 0.27 -8.67
C SER A 126 0.29 -0.44 -9.96
N ALA A 127 -0.23 -1.66 -10.17
CA ALA A 127 -0.19 -2.33 -11.45
C ALA A 127 -0.75 -1.43 -12.58
N MET A 128 -0.29 -1.63 -13.81
CA MET A 128 -0.80 -0.85 -14.95
C MET A 128 -2.32 -0.99 -15.08
N SER A 129 -2.98 0.06 -15.57
CA SER A 129 -4.45 0.09 -15.75
C SER A 129 -5.01 -1.21 -16.33
N LYS A 130 -6.03 -1.78 -15.67
CA LYS A 130 -6.71 -3.04 -15.97
C LYS A 130 -5.90 -4.32 -15.78
N VAL A 131 -4.61 -4.26 -15.45
CA VAL A 131 -3.80 -5.49 -15.28
C VAL A 131 -4.30 -6.31 -14.11
N THR A 132 -4.59 -5.71 -12.96
CA THR A 132 -5.18 -6.44 -11.82
C THR A 132 -6.44 -7.21 -12.22
N ASP A 133 -7.35 -6.58 -12.97
CA ASP A 133 -8.58 -7.23 -13.47
C ASP A 133 -8.25 -8.38 -14.44
N MET A 134 -7.29 -8.17 -15.35
CA MET A 134 -6.80 -9.23 -16.25
C MET A 134 -6.26 -10.42 -15.44
N MET A 135 -5.50 -10.17 -14.36
CA MET A 135 -4.95 -11.24 -13.51
C MET A 135 -6.04 -12.02 -12.77
N TYR A 136 -7.08 -11.35 -12.29
CA TYR A 136 -8.25 -12.02 -11.71
C TYR A 136 -9.01 -12.86 -12.76
N ASP A 137 -9.16 -12.33 -13.98
CA ASP A 137 -9.77 -13.06 -15.09
C ASP A 137 -8.98 -14.31 -15.48
N LEU A 138 -7.63 -14.26 -15.46
CA LEU A 138 -6.79 -15.46 -15.68
C LEU A 138 -7.15 -16.59 -14.71
N ILE A 139 -7.27 -16.26 -13.43
CA ILE A 139 -7.58 -17.22 -12.38
C ILE A 139 -8.99 -17.76 -12.58
N TYR A 140 -9.97 -16.88 -12.83
CA TYR A 140 -11.35 -17.26 -13.06
C TYR A 140 -11.50 -18.22 -14.26
N LYS A 141 -10.85 -17.91 -15.38
CA LYS A 141 -10.84 -18.76 -16.58
C LYS A 141 -10.18 -20.10 -16.32
N ALA A 142 -9.02 -20.10 -15.67
CA ALA A 142 -8.34 -21.33 -15.28
C ALA A 142 -9.24 -22.20 -14.37
N GLN A 143 -9.80 -21.63 -13.30
CA GLN A 143 -10.71 -22.34 -12.38
C GLN A 143 -11.93 -22.92 -13.09
N SER A 144 -12.48 -22.19 -14.06
CA SER A 144 -13.65 -22.58 -14.85
C SER A 144 -13.32 -23.57 -15.98
N ARG A 145 -12.06 -24.01 -16.10
CA ARG A 145 -11.55 -24.87 -17.17
C ARG A 145 -11.79 -24.29 -18.58
N ASP A 146 -11.70 -22.97 -18.68
CA ASP A 146 -11.77 -22.24 -19.95
C ASP A 146 -10.35 -22.11 -20.52
N ASP A 147 -10.05 -22.84 -21.60
CA ASP A 147 -8.76 -22.84 -22.29
C ASP A 147 -8.31 -21.44 -22.76
N SER A 148 -9.22 -20.46 -22.86
CA SER A 148 -8.88 -19.09 -23.22
C SER A 148 -8.01 -18.37 -22.17
N TYR A 149 -7.80 -18.94 -20.96
CA TYR A 149 -6.85 -18.43 -19.98
C TYR A 149 -5.42 -18.30 -20.57
N LEU A 150 -5.05 -19.15 -21.53
CA LEU A 150 -3.76 -19.07 -22.23
C LEU A 150 -3.65 -17.81 -23.08
N SER A 151 -4.67 -17.54 -23.89
CA SER A 151 -4.71 -16.32 -24.72
C SER A 151 -4.78 -15.04 -23.86
N ALA A 152 -5.47 -15.10 -22.73
CA ALA A 152 -5.50 -14.00 -21.77
C ALA A 152 -4.13 -13.76 -21.12
N LEU A 153 -3.37 -14.83 -20.82
CA LEU A 153 -2.01 -14.73 -20.28
C LEU A 153 -1.05 -14.12 -21.32
N ASP A 154 -1.18 -14.51 -22.59
CA ASP A 154 -0.41 -13.93 -23.69
C ASP A 154 -0.72 -12.42 -23.84
N ALA A 155 -1.97 -12.00 -23.63
CA ALA A 155 -2.34 -10.58 -23.64
C ALA A 155 -1.71 -9.79 -22.49
N VAL A 156 -1.58 -10.39 -21.29
CA VAL A 156 -0.84 -9.80 -20.17
C VAL A 156 0.65 -9.65 -20.53
N LEU A 157 1.27 -10.70 -21.07
CA LEU A 157 2.66 -10.69 -21.51
C LEU A 157 2.91 -9.59 -22.55
N GLU A 158 2.09 -9.54 -23.61
CA GLU A 158 2.28 -8.59 -24.70
C GLU A 158 2.13 -7.13 -24.24
N LYS A 159 1.16 -6.86 -23.35
CA LYS A 159 0.97 -5.53 -22.78
C LYS A 159 2.21 -5.02 -22.04
N HIS A 160 2.83 -5.86 -21.22
CA HIS A 160 4.05 -5.49 -20.48
C HIS A 160 5.28 -5.46 -21.39
N ARG A 161 5.39 -6.41 -22.33
CA ARG A 161 6.46 -6.46 -23.32
C ARG A 161 6.49 -5.20 -24.18
N SER A 162 5.37 -4.82 -24.79
CA SER A 162 5.27 -3.61 -25.61
C SER A 162 5.61 -2.36 -24.80
N THR A 163 5.10 -2.26 -23.57
CA THR A 163 5.41 -1.13 -22.68
C THR A 163 6.89 -1.06 -22.34
N ALA A 164 7.54 -2.20 -22.08
CA ALA A 164 8.97 -2.25 -21.80
C ALA A 164 9.80 -1.81 -23.02
N PHE A 165 9.45 -2.23 -24.23
CA PHE A 165 10.13 -1.79 -25.46
C PHE A 165 10.06 -0.27 -25.67
N ASP A 166 8.95 0.38 -25.26
CA ASP A 166 8.80 1.82 -25.37
C ASP A 166 9.60 2.63 -24.33
N LEU A 167 9.95 1.98 -23.22
CA LEU A 167 10.52 2.63 -22.03
C LEU A 167 12.02 2.36 -21.86
N LEU A 168 12.44 1.12 -22.14
CA LEU A 168 13.74 0.57 -21.76
C LEU A 168 14.56 0.23 -23.01
N ASP A 169 15.86 0.10 -22.82
CA ASP A 169 16.85 -0.24 -23.83
C ASP A 169 18.03 -1.00 -23.22
N GLY A 170 18.87 -1.60 -24.09
CA GLY A 170 20.09 -2.30 -23.70
C GLY A 170 19.87 -3.42 -22.67
N ASP A 171 20.79 -3.49 -21.71
CA ASP A 171 20.83 -4.54 -20.69
C ASP A 171 19.62 -4.48 -19.73
N GLU A 172 19.07 -3.29 -19.46
CA GLU A 172 17.89 -3.15 -18.61
C GLU A 172 16.65 -3.77 -19.28
N LEU A 173 16.45 -3.50 -20.57
CA LEU A 173 15.38 -4.13 -21.35
C LEU A 173 15.55 -5.65 -21.42
N GLY A 174 16.76 -6.12 -21.73
CA GLY A 174 17.07 -7.54 -21.79
C GLY A 174 16.79 -8.25 -20.46
N SER A 175 17.23 -7.66 -19.35
CA SER A 175 17.03 -8.20 -18.00
C SER A 175 15.55 -8.22 -17.60
N PHE A 176 14.81 -7.13 -17.87
CA PHE A 176 13.38 -7.07 -17.58
C PHE A 176 12.59 -8.11 -18.39
N LEU A 177 12.84 -8.22 -19.71
CA LEU A 177 12.16 -9.18 -20.56
C LEU A 177 12.46 -10.62 -20.17
N ALA A 178 13.71 -10.93 -19.77
CA ALA A 178 14.07 -12.25 -19.27
C ALA A 178 13.27 -12.61 -18.00
N GLN A 179 13.19 -11.67 -17.04
CA GLN A 179 12.41 -11.85 -15.81
C GLN A 179 10.91 -12.01 -16.11
N LEU A 180 10.34 -11.14 -16.95
CA LEU A 180 8.92 -11.19 -17.34
C LEU A 180 8.57 -12.54 -17.97
N ASN A 181 9.39 -13.05 -18.89
CA ASN A 181 9.15 -14.36 -19.51
C ASN A 181 9.27 -15.50 -18.49
N HIS A 182 10.21 -15.42 -17.56
CA HIS A 182 10.33 -16.39 -16.48
C HIS A 182 9.09 -16.40 -15.58
N ASP A 183 8.64 -15.23 -15.13
CA ASP A 183 7.45 -15.07 -14.30
C ASP A 183 6.21 -15.59 -15.02
N VAL A 184 6.01 -15.22 -16.29
CA VAL A 184 4.87 -15.70 -17.10
C VAL A 184 4.91 -17.22 -17.29
N SER A 185 6.08 -17.82 -17.46
CA SER A 185 6.22 -19.28 -17.51
C SER A 185 5.80 -19.95 -16.19
N ASN A 186 6.20 -19.37 -15.05
CA ASN A 186 5.80 -19.86 -13.74
C ASN A 186 4.29 -19.71 -13.51
N LEU A 187 3.73 -18.55 -13.86
CA LEU A 187 2.29 -18.29 -13.80
C LEU A 187 1.51 -19.27 -14.68
N LYS A 188 2.01 -19.59 -15.89
CA LYS A 188 1.39 -20.59 -16.77
C LYS A 188 1.31 -21.97 -16.10
N ALA A 189 2.38 -22.41 -15.44
CA ALA A 189 2.40 -23.67 -14.71
C ALA A 189 1.41 -23.66 -13.53
N MET A 190 1.33 -22.56 -12.79
CA MET A 190 0.39 -22.39 -11.68
C MET A 190 -1.08 -22.36 -12.14
N LEU A 191 -1.38 -21.61 -13.20
CA LEU A 191 -2.71 -21.56 -13.81
C LEU A 191 -3.11 -22.94 -14.35
N ARG A 192 -2.17 -23.72 -14.89
CA ARG A 192 -2.42 -25.10 -15.27
C ARG A 192 -2.79 -25.99 -14.08
N ALA A 193 -2.13 -25.81 -12.94
CA ALA A 193 -2.49 -26.52 -11.71
C ALA A 193 -3.91 -26.14 -11.23
N ILE A 194 -4.25 -24.85 -11.26
CA ILE A 194 -5.60 -24.34 -10.95
C ILE A 194 -6.64 -24.95 -11.91
N TYR A 195 -6.33 -25.01 -13.20
CA TYR A 195 -7.19 -25.61 -14.23
C TYR A 195 -7.50 -27.09 -13.94
N ILE A 196 -6.48 -27.86 -13.56
CA ILE A 196 -6.65 -29.28 -13.23
C ILE A 196 -7.49 -29.43 -11.95
N ALA A 197 -7.15 -28.67 -10.91
CA ALA A 197 -7.81 -28.72 -9.61
C ALA A 197 -9.26 -28.22 -9.65
N GLY A 198 -9.58 -27.27 -10.52
CA GLY A 198 -10.91 -26.63 -10.61
C GLY A 198 -11.20 -25.64 -9.46
N HIS A 199 -10.19 -25.23 -8.71
CA HIS A 199 -10.29 -24.20 -7.68
C HIS A 199 -8.92 -23.53 -7.45
N ALA A 200 -8.91 -22.32 -6.85
CA ALA A 200 -7.71 -21.66 -6.38
C ALA A 200 -7.91 -21.18 -4.95
N THR A 201 -6.85 -21.24 -4.13
CA THR A 201 -6.88 -20.65 -2.79
C THR A 201 -6.65 -19.14 -2.88
N GLU A 202 -6.99 -18.42 -1.82
CA GLU A 202 -6.73 -16.99 -1.71
C GLU A 202 -5.24 -16.66 -1.86
N SER A 203 -4.35 -17.45 -1.27
CA SER A 203 -2.90 -17.26 -1.40
C SER A 203 -2.40 -17.41 -2.84
N PHE A 204 -2.95 -18.36 -3.61
CA PHE A 204 -2.64 -18.48 -5.05
C PHE A 204 -3.13 -17.25 -5.82
N THR A 205 -4.34 -16.78 -5.52
CA THR A 205 -4.92 -15.58 -6.14
C THR A 205 -4.08 -14.35 -5.84
N ASP A 206 -3.76 -14.10 -4.57
CA ASP A 206 -2.94 -12.97 -4.12
C ASP A 206 -1.55 -12.99 -4.79
N PHE A 207 -0.94 -14.17 -4.92
CA PHE A 207 0.35 -14.33 -5.61
C PHE A 207 0.26 -13.94 -7.09
N VAL A 208 -0.72 -14.48 -7.82
CA VAL A 208 -0.88 -14.23 -9.25
C VAL A 208 -1.14 -12.75 -9.49
N VAL A 209 -2.13 -12.16 -8.81
CA VAL A 209 -2.52 -10.76 -9.01
C VAL A 209 -1.38 -9.79 -8.65
N GLY A 210 -0.55 -10.14 -7.66
CA GLY A 210 0.58 -9.33 -7.25
C GLY A 210 1.66 -9.09 -8.31
N HIS A 211 1.73 -9.89 -9.38
CA HIS A 211 2.76 -9.71 -10.41
C HIS A 211 2.62 -8.40 -11.19
N GLY A 212 1.39 -7.91 -11.37
CA GLY A 212 1.16 -6.62 -12.04
C GLY A 212 1.88 -5.46 -11.33
N GLU A 213 1.92 -5.50 -10.01
CA GLU A 213 2.61 -4.52 -9.17
C GLU A 213 4.13 -4.61 -9.36
N LEU A 214 4.68 -5.82 -9.32
CA LEU A 214 6.12 -6.07 -9.49
C LEU A 214 6.64 -5.50 -10.81
N TRP A 215 5.98 -5.83 -11.92
CA TRP A 215 6.41 -5.39 -13.25
C TRP A 215 6.33 -3.87 -13.41
N SER A 216 5.29 -3.23 -12.87
CA SER A 216 5.15 -1.77 -12.92
C SER A 216 6.23 -1.04 -12.10
N ALA A 217 6.57 -1.54 -10.91
CA ALA A 217 7.60 -0.96 -10.05
C ALA A 217 8.98 -1.09 -10.70
N GLN A 218 9.29 -2.25 -11.26
CA GLN A 218 10.53 -2.49 -12.00
C GLN A 218 10.66 -1.55 -13.19
N MET A 219 9.65 -1.45 -14.07
CA MET A 219 9.70 -0.56 -15.22
C MET A 219 9.90 0.90 -14.82
N LEU A 220 9.15 1.41 -13.82
CA LEU A 220 9.32 2.78 -13.37
C LEU A 220 10.73 3.02 -12.80
N SER A 221 11.25 2.08 -12.00
CA SER A 221 12.59 2.21 -11.41
C SER A 221 13.69 2.31 -12.48
N CYS A 222 13.62 1.50 -13.54
CA CYS A 222 14.55 1.59 -14.66
C CYS A 222 14.44 2.94 -15.37
N VAL A 223 13.22 3.43 -15.63
CA VAL A 223 13.00 4.76 -16.23
C VAL A 223 13.57 5.88 -15.36
N VAL A 224 13.41 5.82 -14.04
CA VAL A 224 13.98 6.81 -13.11
C VAL A 224 15.52 6.76 -13.14
N ARG A 225 16.13 5.57 -13.08
CA ARG A 225 17.59 5.41 -13.16
C ARG A 225 18.18 5.90 -14.47
N LYS A 226 17.51 5.60 -15.59
CA LYS A 226 17.89 6.08 -16.92
C LYS A 226 17.98 7.61 -17.02
N ASN A 227 17.22 8.33 -16.17
CA ASN A 227 17.26 9.79 -16.08
C ASN A 227 18.26 10.31 -15.03
N GLY A 228 19.21 9.48 -14.57
CA GLY A 228 20.35 9.90 -13.75
C GLY A 228 20.09 9.98 -12.25
N VAL A 229 18.95 9.49 -11.77
CA VAL A 229 18.64 9.43 -10.33
C VAL A 229 18.93 8.05 -9.77
N ASP A 230 19.77 8.00 -8.73
CA ASP A 230 19.94 6.78 -7.95
C ASP A 230 18.59 6.33 -7.37
N CYS A 231 18.19 5.12 -7.75
CA CYS A 231 16.89 4.57 -7.43
C CYS A 231 16.96 3.05 -7.28
N ASN A 232 16.53 2.56 -6.11
CA ASN A 232 16.29 1.13 -5.90
C ASN A 232 14.80 0.83 -6.03
N TRP A 233 14.46 -0.40 -6.39
CA TRP A 233 13.08 -0.87 -6.32
C TRP A 233 12.88 -1.88 -5.18
N MET A 234 11.73 -1.83 -4.54
CA MET A 234 11.36 -2.65 -3.39
C MET A 234 10.13 -3.49 -3.72
N ASP A 235 10.27 -4.81 -3.59
CA ASP A 235 9.13 -5.70 -3.40
C ASP A 235 8.63 -5.54 -1.96
N THR A 236 7.44 -4.96 -1.77
CA THR A 236 6.89 -4.74 -0.43
C THR A 236 6.59 -6.04 0.31
N ARG A 237 6.55 -7.20 -0.36
CA ARG A 237 6.44 -8.51 0.34
C ARG A 237 7.67 -8.80 1.20
N GLU A 238 8.82 -8.22 0.90
CA GLU A 238 10.04 -8.38 1.71
C GLU A 238 10.02 -7.54 2.99
N VAL A 239 9.16 -6.52 3.03
CA VAL A 239 9.15 -5.50 4.09
C VAL A 239 7.84 -5.48 4.86
N LEU A 240 6.72 -5.32 4.15
CA LEU A 240 5.40 -5.08 4.71
C LEU A 240 4.76 -6.41 5.13
N VAL A 241 4.58 -6.57 6.45
CA VAL A 241 3.94 -7.75 7.05
C VAL A 241 2.55 -7.39 7.54
N VAL A 242 1.57 -8.23 7.20
CA VAL A 242 0.18 -8.09 7.64
C VAL A 242 -0.39 -9.38 8.20
N ASN A 243 -1.29 -9.23 9.16
CA ASN A 243 -2.06 -10.33 9.74
C ASN A 243 -3.46 -10.35 9.11
N PRO A 244 -3.87 -11.43 8.42
CA PRO A 244 -5.25 -11.59 7.99
C PRO A 244 -6.20 -11.63 9.19
N THR A 245 -7.15 -10.71 9.27
CA THR A 245 -8.10 -10.62 10.38
C THR A 245 -9.52 -10.99 9.99
N SER A 246 -9.86 -10.84 8.71
CA SER A 246 -11.09 -11.36 8.10
C SER A 246 -10.87 -11.63 6.62
N SER A 247 -11.86 -12.17 5.91
CA SER A 247 -11.76 -12.49 4.48
C SER A 247 -11.37 -11.29 3.61
N ASN A 248 -11.71 -10.07 4.01
CA ASN A 248 -11.45 -8.84 3.24
C ASN A 248 -10.63 -7.80 4.01
N GLN A 249 -10.00 -8.17 5.14
CA GLN A 249 -9.25 -7.23 5.97
C GLN A 249 -7.94 -7.85 6.47
N VAL A 250 -6.93 -7.00 6.51
CA VAL A 250 -5.59 -7.32 7.00
C VAL A 250 -5.09 -6.19 7.88
N ASP A 251 -4.43 -6.52 8.98
CA ASP A 251 -3.89 -5.53 9.91
C ASP A 251 -2.37 -5.48 9.79
N PRO A 252 -1.75 -4.30 9.59
CA PRO A 252 -0.30 -4.18 9.49
C PRO A 252 0.39 -4.53 10.80
N ASP A 253 1.40 -5.40 10.73
CA ASP A 253 2.37 -5.60 11.79
C ASP A 253 3.46 -4.54 11.64
N PHE A 254 3.24 -3.36 12.23
CA PHE A 254 4.18 -2.24 12.14
C PHE A 254 5.54 -2.56 12.74
N LYS A 255 5.60 -3.42 13.77
CA LYS A 255 6.86 -3.76 14.44
C LYS A 255 7.73 -4.62 13.52
N GLU A 256 7.18 -5.74 13.05
CA GLU A 256 7.89 -6.62 12.12
C GLU A 256 8.24 -5.89 10.82
N SER A 257 7.31 -5.06 10.31
CA SER A 257 7.55 -4.28 9.09
C SER A 257 8.67 -3.26 9.26
N GLU A 258 8.79 -2.62 10.43
CA GLU A 258 9.88 -1.69 10.74
C GLU A 258 11.24 -2.43 10.79
N GLU A 259 11.30 -3.58 11.45
CA GLU A 259 12.52 -4.40 11.52
C GLU A 259 12.97 -4.88 10.12
N ARG A 260 12.03 -5.32 9.28
CA ARG A 260 12.33 -5.71 7.89
C ARG A 260 12.72 -4.53 7.02
N LEU A 261 12.09 -3.37 7.19
CA LEU A 261 12.43 -2.16 6.45
C LEU A 261 13.86 -1.72 6.76
N GLU A 262 14.26 -1.71 8.04
CA GLU A 262 15.63 -1.36 8.44
C GLU A 262 16.65 -2.35 7.86
N LYS A 263 16.35 -3.65 7.90
CA LYS A 263 17.19 -4.69 7.30
C LYS A 263 17.29 -4.54 5.77
N TRP A 264 16.19 -4.28 5.08
CA TRP A 264 16.17 -4.08 3.63
C TRP A 264 16.98 -2.84 3.25
N TYR A 265 16.77 -1.72 3.96
CA TYR A 265 17.45 -0.45 3.68
C TYR A 265 18.96 -0.53 3.93
N SER A 266 19.40 -1.28 4.95
CA SER A 266 20.83 -1.48 5.23
C SER A 266 21.60 -2.13 4.05
N LYS A 267 20.90 -2.90 3.21
CA LYS A 267 21.45 -3.55 2.02
C LYS A 267 21.24 -2.75 0.74
N ASN A 268 20.19 -1.95 0.69
CA ASN A 268 19.74 -1.22 -0.49
C ASN A 268 19.58 0.29 -0.20
N PRO A 269 20.58 0.99 0.37
CA PRO A 269 20.43 2.39 0.70
C PRO A 269 20.24 3.21 -0.57
N SER A 270 19.16 3.99 -0.63
CA SER A 270 18.91 4.93 -1.72
C SER A 270 18.05 6.09 -1.24
N LYS A 271 18.20 7.25 -1.90
CA LYS A 271 17.35 8.41 -1.68
C LYS A 271 16.00 8.27 -2.38
N THR A 272 15.93 7.50 -3.46
CA THR A 272 14.69 7.25 -4.20
C THR A 272 14.41 5.75 -4.17
N ILE A 273 13.24 5.37 -3.68
CA ILE A 273 12.80 3.97 -3.66
C ILE A 273 11.48 3.86 -4.38
N VAL A 274 11.41 3.06 -5.44
CA VAL A 274 10.16 2.68 -6.10
C VAL A 274 9.68 1.36 -5.52
N ALA A 275 8.47 1.28 -5.01
CA ALA A 275 7.95 0.12 -4.32
C ALA A 275 6.62 -0.34 -4.91
N THR A 276 6.36 -1.63 -4.81
CA THR A 276 5.04 -2.18 -5.15
C THR A 276 3.97 -1.70 -4.18
N GLY A 277 2.80 -1.33 -4.69
CA GLY A 277 1.60 -1.17 -3.88
C GLY A 277 0.86 -2.49 -3.73
N PHE A 278 -0.23 -2.49 -2.97
CA PHE A 278 -1.23 -3.57 -2.89
C PHE A 278 -0.77 -4.91 -2.30
N ILE A 279 0.49 -5.31 -2.45
CA ILE A 279 1.03 -6.61 -2.02
C ILE A 279 1.81 -6.52 -0.71
N ALA A 280 1.77 -7.61 0.04
CA ALA A 280 2.35 -7.78 1.37
C ALA A 280 2.72 -9.25 1.62
N SER A 281 3.31 -9.54 2.77
CA SER A 281 3.50 -10.90 3.26
C SER A 281 2.77 -11.14 4.58
N THR A 282 2.34 -12.37 4.83
CA THR A 282 2.00 -12.81 6.19
C THR A 282 3.26 -13.01 7.04
N PRO A 283 3.16 -13.19 8.37
CA PRO A 283 4.32 -13.53 9.20
C PRO A 283 5.04 -14.81 8.77
N GLN A 284 4.35 -15.72 8.08
CA GLN A 284 4.91 -16.96 7.51
C GLN A 284 5.54 -16.73 6.12
N ASN A 285 5.68 -15.48 5.68
CA ASN A 285 6.18 -15.10 4.36
C ASN A 285 5.34 -15.63 3.19
N ILE A 286 4.02 -15.80 3.43
CA ILE A 286 3.08 -16.13 2.36
C ILE A 286 2.65 -14.82 1.69
N PRO A 287 2.78 -14.69 0.37
CA PRO A 287 2.30 -13.53 -0.35
C PRO A 287 0.80 -13.32 -0.13
N THR A 288 0.42 -12.08 0.16
CA THR A 288 -0.97 -11.66 0.34
C THR A 288 -1.19 -10.25 -0.19
N THR A 289 -2.44 -9.82 -0.23
CA THR A 289 -2.84 -8.48 -0.69
C THR A 289 -3.47 -7.67 0.44
N LEU A 290 -3.34 -6.35 0.34
CA LEU A 290 -3.92 -5.38 1.27
C LEU A 290 -5.43 -5.17 1.07
N LYS A 291 -6.00 -5.88 0.10
CA LYS A 291 -7.41 -5.86 -0.30
C LYS A 291 -7.79 -4.50 -0.91
N ARG A 292 -9.01 -4.01 -0.64
CA ARG A 292 -9.56 -2.79 -1.23
C ARG A 292 -8.64 -1.58 -0.99
N ASP A 293 -8.42 -0.80 -2.06
CA ASP A 293 -7.56 0.38 -2.08
C ASP A 293 -6.14 0.11 -1.55
N GLY A 294 -5.66 -1.11 -1.78
CA GLY A 294 -4.45 -1.62 -1.16
C GLY A 294 -3.19 -0.82 -1.51
N SER A 295 -3.07 -0.24 -2.70
CA SER A 295 -1.91 0.60 -3.03
C SER A 295 -1.90 1.93 -2.27
N ASP A 296 -3.08 2.54 -2.04
CA ASP A 296 -3.18 3.73 -1.18
C ASP A 296 -2.83 3.36 0.27
N PHE A 297 -3.33 2.22 0.74
CA PHE A 297 -3.01 1.70 2.06
C PHE A 297 -1.52 1.38 2.22
N SER A 298 -0.85 0.82 1.20
CA SER A 298 0.61 0.65 1.17
C SER A 298 1.33 1.97 1.41
N ALA A 299 0.94 3.02 0.68
CA ALA A 299 1.57 4.34 0.81
C ALA A 299 1.37 4.95 2.20
N ALA A 300 0.19 4.78 2.79
CA ALA A 300 -0.06 5.21 4.16
C ALA A 300 0.77 4.44 5.21
N ILE A 301 0.85 3.12 5.09
CA ILE A 301 1.67 2.28 5.99
C ILE A 301 3.14 2.68 5.88
N MET A 302 3.66 2.80 4.66
CA MET A 302 5.05 3.18 4.44
C MET A 302 5.31 4.62 4.90
N GLY A 303 4.38 5.55 4.68
CA GLY A 303 4.46 6.91 5.23
C GLY A 303 4.61 6.91 6.74
N ALA A 304 3.82 6.09 7.44
CA ALA A 304 3.94 5.93 8.89
C ALA A 304 5.28 5.30 9.31
N LEU A 305 5.77 4.27 8.60
CA LEU A 305 7.05 3.61 8.89
C LEU A 305 8.26 4.54 8.70
N PHE A 306 8.26 5.35 7.63
CA PHE A 306 9.30 6.37 7.41
C PHE A 306 9.10 7.62 8.28
N LYS A 307 7.93 7.78 8.93
CA LYS A 307 7.48 9.03 9.55
C LYS A 307 7.61 10.20 8.56
N ALA A 308 7.15 9.97 7.34
CA ALA A 308 7.34 10.87 6.22
C ALA A 308 6.68 12.24 6.44
N ARG A 309 7.19 13.26 5.76
CA ARG A 309 6.62 14.63 5.77
C ARG A 309 5.18 14.65 5.28
N GLN A 310 4.87 13.85 4.26
CA GLN A 310 3.56 13.78 3.63
C GLN A 310 3.40 12.48 2.85
N VAL A 311 2.14 12.12 2.57
CA VAL A 311 1.77 11.11 1.58
C VAL A 311 0.98 11.78 0.46
N THR A 312 1.46 11.71 -0.77
CA THR A 312 0.78 12.26 -1.95
C THR A 312 0.11 11.14 -2.72
N ILE A 313 -1.20 11.18 -2.88
CA ILE A 313 -1.96 10.25 -3.71
C ILE A 313 -2.22 10.90 -5.06
N TRP A 314 -1.55 10.39 -6.09
CA TRP A 314 -1.72 10.81 -7.47
C TRP A 314 -2.84 10.00 -8.14
N THR A 315 -3.81 10.73 -8.65
CA THR A 315 -5.03 10.21 -9.28
C THR A 315 -5.33 10.97 -10.57
N ASP A 316 -6.50 10.74 -11.16
CA ASP A 316 -7.00 11.37 -12.38
C ASP A 316 -7.99 12.53 -12.12
N VAL A 317 -8.19 12.90 -10.86
CA VAL A 317 -9.01 14.04 -10.42
C VAL A 317 -8.16 15.10 -9.71
N ASP A 318 -8.56 16.36 -9.86
CA ASP A 318 -7.86 17.55 -9.34
C ASP A 318 -7.85 17.69 -7.81
N GLY A 319 -8.57 16.83 -7.09
CA GLY A 319 -8.68 16.84 -5.64
C GLY A 319 -9.99 16.20 -5.20
N VAL A 320 -10.36 16.45 -3.96
CA VAL A 320 -11.69 16.13 -3.42
C VAL A 320 -12.64 17.27 -3.77
N TYR A 321 -13.73 16.94 -4.44
CA TYR A 321 -14.77 17.89 -4.81
C TYR A 321 -15.84 17.99 -3.71
N SER A 322 -16.49 19.16 -3.63
CA SER A 322 -17.61 19.42 -2.72
C SER A 322 -18.86 18.58 -3.04
N ALA A 323 -18.96 18.01 -4.23
CA ALA A 323 -19.96 17.03 -4.65
C ALA A 323 -19.39 16.21 -5.82
N ASP A 324 -20.04 15.12 -6.23
CA ASP A 324 -19.62 14.40 -7.44
C ASP A 324 -19.73 15.32 -8.66
N PRO A 325 -18.61 15.71 -9.32
CA PRO A 325 -18.62 16.64 -10.44
C PRO A 325 -19.34 16.07 -11.67
N ARG A 326 -19.61 14.76 -11.71
CA ARG A 326 -20.40 14.10 -12.76
C ARG A 326 -21.90 14.33 -12.58
N LYS A 327 -22.33 14.65 -11.35
CA LYS A 327 -23.73 14.94 -10.99
C LYS A 327 -23.98 16.43 -10.81
N VAL A 328 -22.98 17.17 -10.31
CA VAL A 328 -23.07 18.61 -10.02
C VAL A 328 -21.92 19.32 -10.73
N SER A 329 -22.20 19.98 -11.84
CA SER A 329 -21.20 20.69 -12.67
C SER A 329 -20.49 21.82 -11.94
N GLU A 330 -21.14 22.42 -10.96
CA GLU A 330 -20.66 23.53 -10.13
C GLU A 330 -19.84 23.06 -8.92
N ALA A 331 -19.57 21.75 -8.80
CA ALA A 331 -18.75 21.22 -7.71
C ALA A 331 -17.35 21.85 -7.71
N VAL A 332 -16.91 22.28 -6.54
CA VAL A 332 -15.63 22.98 -6.36
C VAL A 332 -14.62 22.09 -5.64
N ILE A 333 -13.33 22.29 -5.91
CA ILE A 333 -12.26 21.55 -5.24
C ILE A 333 -12.11 22.08 -3.81
N LEU A 334 -12.15 21.18 -2.84
CA LEU A 334 -11.89 21.47 -1.44
C LEU A 334 -10.38 21.61 -1.25
N LYS A 335 -9.94 22.76 -0.72
CA LYS A 335 -8.50 23.00 -0.49
C LYS A 335 -7.98 22.13 0.65
N THR A 336 -8.76 22.03 1.73
CA THR A 336 -8.39 21.32 2.96
C THR A 336 -9.57 20.51 3.48
N LEU A 337 -9.25 19.35 4.06
CA LEU A 337 -10.18 18.49 4.80
C LEU A 337 -9.50 17.99 6.06
N SER A 338 -10.27 17.83 7.13
CA SER A 338 -9.79 17.08 8.29
C SER A 338 -9.78 15.58 7.99
N TYR A 339 -8.97 14.80 8.71
CA TYR A 339 -9.04 13.33 8.62
C TYR A 339 -10.45 12.79 8.85
N GLN A 340 -11.19 13.39 9.80
CA GLN A 340 -12.54 12.98 10.12
C GLN A 340 -13.52 13.34 9.01
N GLU A 341 -13.42 14.54 8.43
CA GLU A 341 -14.26 14.92 7.29
C GLU A 341 -14.01 14.01 6.08
N ALA A 342 -12.75 13.72 5.76
CA ALA A 342 -12.40 12.81 4.66
C ALA A 342 -12.89 11.38 4.92
N TRP A 343 -12.82 10.91 6.17
CA TRP A 343 -13.37 9.61 6.57
C TRP A 343 -14.88 9.58 6.35
N GLU A 344 -15.62 10.54 6.92
CA GLU A 344 -17.09 10.58 6.83
C GLU A 344 -17.55 10.69 5.36
N MET A 345 -16.92 11.56 4.56
CA MET A 345 -17.19 11.66 3.13
C MET A 345 -17.01 10.30 2.42
N SER A 346 -15.94 9.57 2.75
CA SER A 346 -15.65 8.25 2.19
C SER A 346 -16.64 7.19 2.64
N TYR A 347 -17.06 7.24 3.91
CA TYR A 347 -18.07 6.35 4.46
C TYR A 347 -19.43 6.56 3.78
N PHE A 348 -19.80 7.80 3.49
CA PHE A 348 -21.05 8.18 2.80
C PHE A 348 -20.96 8.19 1.26
N GLY A 349 -19.95 7.54 0.68
CA GLY A 349 -19.90 7.22 -0.75
C GLY A 349 -19.17 8.21 -1.65
N ALA A 350 -18.60 9.28 -1.12
CA ALA A 350 -17.65 10.07 -1.89
C ALA A 350 -16.33 9.29 -1.95
N ASN A 351 -15.92 8.80 -3.12
CA ASN A 351 -14.68 8.03 -3.27
C ASN A 351 -13.43 8.91 -3.09
N VAL A 352 -13.16 9.33 -1.84
CA VAL A 352 -12.03 10.18 -1.45
C VAL A 352 -10.84 9.30 -1.10
N LEU A 353 -10.91 8.57 0.03
CA LEU A 353 -9.91 7.60 0.44
C LEU A 353 -10.55 6.55 1.35
N HIS A 354 -10.17 5.29 1.20
CA HIS A 354 -10.64 4.28 2.14
C HIS A 354 -10.22 4.64 3.59
N PRO A 355 -11.11 4.53 4.60
CA PRO A 355 -10.77 4.88 5.99
C PRO A 355 -9.51 4.18 6.53
N ARG A 356 -9.27 2.93 6.10
CA ARG A 356 -8.05 2.17 6.44
C ARG A 356 -6.76 2.87 6.00
N THR A 357 -6.79 3.63 4.91
CA THR A 357 -5.65 4.42 4.43
C THR A 357 -5.35 5.61 5.35
N ILE A 358 -6.36 6.17 6.03
CA ILE A 358 -6.19 7.35 6.89
C ILE A 358 -5.56 6.97 8.24
N ILE A 359 -5.89 5.79 8.77
CA ILE A 359 -5.48 5.37 10.13
C ILE A 359 -3.95 5.41 10.36
N PRO A 360 -3.09 4.83 9.48
CA PRO A 360 -1.64 4.83 9.71
C PRO A 360 -1.03 6.23 9.79
N VAL A 361 -1.47 7.13 8.92
CA VAL A 361 -0.90 8.48 8.81
C VAL A 361 -1.44 9.42 9.89
N MET A 362 -2.69 9.23 10.30
CA MET A 362 -3.32 10.00 11.38
C MET A 362 -2.57 9.85 12.71
N ARG A 363 -2.00 8.67 12.98
CA ARG A 363 -1.21 8.40 14.20
C ARG A 363 0.02 9.30 14.34
N TYR A 364 0.59 9.74 13.22
CA TYR A 364 1.82 10.53 13.16
C TYR A 364 1.62 11.92 12.56
N ASP A 365 0.37 12.35 12.39
CA ASP A 365 0.03 13.65 11.80
C ASP A 365 0.57 13.89 10.40
N ILE A 366 0.73 12.81 9.62
CA ILE A 366 1.28 12.88 8.28
C ILE A 366 0.15 13.31 7.32
N PRO A 367 0.19 14.53 6.74
CA PRO A 367 -0.84 14.98 5.83
C PRO A 367 -0.88 14.13 4.57
N ILE A 368 -2.09 13.89 4.07
CA ILE A 368 -2.32 13.29 2.75
C ILE A 368 -2.64 14.39 1.75
N ILE A 369 -2.03 14.37 0.58
CA ILE A 369 -2.30 15.33 -0.50
C ILE A 369 -2.85 14.57 -1.71
N ILE A 370 -4.09 14.87 -2.11
CA ILE A 370 -4.70 14.31 -3.33
C ILE A 370 -4.35 15.23 -4.51
N ARG A 371 -3.69 14.70 -5.54
CA ARG A 371 -3.28 15.48 -6.73
C ARG A 371 -3.62 14.76 -8.03
N ASN A 372 -3.78 15.54 -9.10
CA ASN A 372 -3.98 15.02 -10.45
C ASN A 372 -2.65 14.88 -11.20
N VAL A 373 -2.37 13.69 -11.73
CA VAL A 373 -1.19 13.45 -12.57
C VAL A 373 -1.27 14.19 -13.92
N PHE A 374 -2.48 14.52 -14.38
CA PHE A 374 -2.73 15.17 -15.67
C PHE A 374 -2.85 16.70 -15.56
N ASN A 375 -2.91 17.25 -14.35
CA ASN A 375 -3.06 18.68 -14.12
C ASN A 375 -2.19 19.15 -12.93
N LEU A 376 -0.88 19.27 -13.16
CA LEU A 376 0.10 19.57 -12.12
C LEU A 376 0.01 21.01 -11.58
N ALA A 377 -0.68 21.92 -12.28
CA ALA A 377 -0.85 23.31 -11.86
C ALA A 377 -1.80 23.45 -10.68
N VAL A 378 -2.72 22.49 -10.49
CA VAL A 378 -3.67 22.51 -9.38
C VAL A 378 -2.99 21.95 -8.12
N PRO A 379 -3.09 22.64 -6.96
CA PRO A 379 -2.44 22.20 -5.72
C PRO A 379 -3.05 20.92 -5.15
N GLY A 380 -4.33 20.67 -5.43
CA GLY A 380 -5.05 19.52 -4.91
C GLY A 380 -5.79 19.79 -3.61
N THR A 381 -6.09 18.71 -2.89
CA THR A 381 -6.71 18.75 -1.56
C THR A 381 -5.73 18.21 -0.52
N LYS A 382 -5.52 18.96 0.56
CA LYS A 382 -4.75 18.52 1.72
C LYS A 382 -5.70 17.96 2.80
N ILE A 383 -5.51 16.70 3.16
CA ILE A 383 -6.19 16.04 4.27
C ILE A 383 -5.23 15.98 5.46
N CYS A 384 -5.57 16.63 6.58
CA CYS A 384 -4.71 16.69 7.76
C CYS A 384 -5.52 16.70 9.07
N ARG A 385 -4.85 16.78 10.23
CA ARG A 385 -5.57 17.05 11.49
C ARG A 385 -6.20 18.45 11.39
N SER A 386 -7.41 18.59 11.90
CA SER A 386 -8.06 19.91 12.02
C SER A 386 -7.20 20.80 12.92
N THR A 387 -6.70 21.89 12.36
CA THR A 387 -6.18 23.01 13.15
C THR A 387 -7.36 23.90 13.49
N GLU A 388 -7.67 24.05 14.78
CA GLU A 388 -8.75 24.94 15.24
C GLU A 388 -8.45 26.43 14.91
N ASP A 389 -7.22 26.75 14.47
CA ASP A 389 -6.66 28.11 14.42
C ASP A 389 -6.07 28.58 13.07
N GLU A 390 -6.04 27.78 11.99
CA GLU A 390 -5.46 28.27 10.71
C GLU A 390 -6.42 29.13 9.88
N ASP A 391 -7.72 29.07 10.17
CA ASP A 391 -8.73 29.94 9.56
C ASP A 391 -9.09 31.06 10.55
N GLY A 392 -8.19 32.05 10.68
CA GLY A 392 -8.53 33.40 11.18
C GLY A 392 -9.56 34.14 10.31
N GLN A 393 -10.13 33.45 9.32
CA GLN A 393 -11.34 33.79 8.59
C GLN A 393 -12.39 32.76 9.02
N GLY A 394 -13.35 33.18 9.86
CA GLY A 394 -14.39 32.29 10.35
C GLY A 394 -15.01 31.47 9.22
N LEU A 395 -15.22 30.16 9.45
CA LEU A 395 -15.89 29.28 8.49
C LEU A 395 -17.19 29.95 7.99
N GLU A 396 -17.20 30.46 6.76
CA GLU A 396 -18.42 30.99 6.15
C GLU A 396 -19.43 29.88 5.80
N SER A 397 -19.06 28.60 5.88
CA SER A 397 -19.98 27.47 5.67
C SER A 397 -19.67 26.28 6.59
N PHE A 398 -20.69 25.85 7.34
CA PHE A 398 -20.67 24.62 8.14
C PHE A 398 -20.71 23.34 7.28
N VAL A 399 -21.09 23.47 6.00
CA VAL A 399 -21.17 22.34 5.05
C VAL A 399 -20.05 22.49 4.04
N LYS A 400 -19.08 21.55 4.08
CA LYS A 400 -17.97 21.49 3.12
C LYS A 400 -18.31 20.71 1.86
N GLY A 401 -19.22 19.73 1.93
CA GLY A 401 -19.59 18.95 0.77
C GLY A 401 -20.74 17.98 0.99
N PHE A 402 -21.17 17.37 -0.11
CA PHE A 402 -22.27 16.42 -0.20
C PHE A 402 -21.75 15.10 -0.78
N ALA A 403 -22.12 13.99 -0.14
CA ALA A 403 -21.84 12.64 -0.61
C ALA A 403 -23.17 11.88 -0.74
N THR A 404 -23.24 10.96 -1.71
CA THR A 404 -24.44 10.16 -1.96
C THR A 404 -24.05 8.69 -2.14
N ILE A 405 -24.84 7.77 -1.58
CA ILE A 405 -24.75 6.34 -1.86
C ILE A 405 -26.00 5.95 -2.67
N ASP A 406 -25.84 5.67 -3.95
CA ASP A 406 -26.97 5.40 -4.84
C ASP A 406 -27.59 4.00 -4.61
N ASN A 407 -26.79 3.02 -4.21
CA ASN A 407 -27.20 1.61 -4.07
C ASN A 407 -27.55 1.24 -2.62
N LEU A 408 -28.57 1.88 -2.05
CA LEU A 408 -29.08 1.58 -0.70
C LEU A 408 -30.52 1.05 -0.73
N ALA A 409 -30.85 0.17 0.22
CA ALA A 409 -32.21 -0.27 0.51
C ALA A 409 -32.58 0.08 1.95
N LEU A 410 -33.73 0.72 2.16
CA LEU A 410 -34.28 0.94 3.49
C LEU A 410 -35.12 -0.28 3.88
N VAL A 411 -34.75 -0.95 4.96
CA VAL A 411 -35.50 -2.07 5.53
C VAL A 411 -36.10 -1.63 6.86
N ASN A 412 -37.42 -1.48 6.90
CA ASN A 412 -38.15 -1.26 8.15
C ASN A 412 -38.66 -2.60 8.69
N VAL A 413 -38.37 -2.89 9.95
CA VAL A 413 -38.86 -4.08 10.65
C VAL A 413 -39.78 -3.61 11.77
N GLU A 414 -41.05 -3.97 11.67
CA GLU A 414 -42.08 -3.70 12.68
C GLU A 414 -42.38 -4.99 13.44
N GLY A 415 -42.56 -4.90 14.76
CA GLY A 415 -42.73 -6.03 15.68
C GLY A 415 -44.08 -6.06 16.36
#